data_AF-A0A820PI45-F1
#
_entry.id   AF-A0A820PI45-F1
#
_cell.length_a   1.000
_cell.length_b   1.000
_cell.length_c   1.000
_cell.angle_alpha   90.00
_cell.angle_beta   90.00
_cell.angle_gamma   90.00
#
_symmetry.space_group_name_H-M   'P 1'
#
loop_
_entity.id
_entity.type
_entity.pdbx_description
1 polymer ?
#
loop_
_entity_poly.entity_id
_entity_poly.type
_entity_poly.pdbx_seq_one_letter_code
_entity_poly.pdbx_strand_id
1 'polypeptide(L)' 'MSIIVILGVTFADDPLRPQYHLMPPKNWLNDPNGPVYYNGYYHMFYQYYPNVIPSD' A
#
# COMPACT_ATOMS: atom_id res chain seq x y z
N MET A 1 4.80 -5.63 -10.51
CA MET A 1 6.07 -4.94 -10.16
C MET A 1 5.69 -3.53 -9.79
N SER A 2 5.44 -3.27 -8.50
CA SER A 2 4.87 -2.00 -8.05
C SER A 2 5.81 -1.38 -7.04
N ILE A 3 6.65 -0.49 -7.55
CA ILE A 3 7.35 0.51 -6.75
C ILE A 3 6.27 1.37 -6.07
N ILE A 4 6.43 1.58 -4.78
CA ILE A 4 5.60 2.48 -3.97
C ILE A 4 5.75 3.89 -4.56
N VAL A 5 4.71 4.35 -5.27
CA VAL A 5 4.62 5.72 -5.76
C VAL A 5 4.03 6.57 -4.65
N ILE A 6 4.87 7.30 -3.91
CA ILE A 6 4.44 8.44 -3.09
C ILE A 6 4.35 9.67 -4.00
N LEU A 7 3.48 9.65 -5.00
CA LEU A 7 3.15 10.84 -5.78
C LEU A 7 1.67 10.79 -6.16
N GLY A 8 0.88 11.63 -5.47
CA GLY A 8 -0.53 11.86 -5.78
C GLY A 8 -1.48 11.10 -4.86
N VAL A 9 -1.58 11.49 -3.59
CA VAL A 9 -2.44 10.82 -2.61
C VAL A 9 -3.67 11.69 -2.36
N THR A 10 -4.79 11.33 -2.99
CA THR A 10 -6.10 11.59 -2.40
C THR A 10 -6.08 11.16 -0.93
N PHE A 11 -6.47 12.04 0.01
CA PHE A 11 -6.46 11.82 1.47
C PHE A 11 -5.12 12.01 2.22
N ALA A 12 -4.18 12.80 1.69
CA ALA A 12 -2.97 13.17 2.44
C ALA A 12 -3.27 13.91 3.77
N ASP A 13 -4.39 14.63 3.85
CA ASP A 13 -4.80 15.42 5.01
C ASP A 13 -5.72 14.65 5.99
N ASP A 14 -5.97 13.36 5.78
CA ASP A 14 -6.79 12.56 6.69
C ASP A 14 -6.01 12.31 8.01
N PRO A 15 -6.46 12.85 9.16
CA PRO A 15 -5.76 12.72 10.43
C PRO A 15 -5.72 11.27 10.95
N LEU A 16 -6.57 10.39 10.42
CA LEU A 16 -6.60 8.98 10.79
C LEU A 16 -5.71 8.11 9.90
N ARG A 17 -5.13 8.66 8.83
CA ARG A 17 -4.27 7.93 7.91
C ARG A 17 -2.87 7.74 8.51
N PRO A 18 -2.41 6.49 8.75
CA PRO A 18 -1.07 6.23 9.25
C PRO A 18 0.05 6.80 8.35
N GLN A 19 1.02 7.51 8.93
CA GLN A 19 2.16 8.06 8.17
C GLN A 19 3.36 7.11 8.09
N TYR A 20 3.49 6.18 9.03
CA TYR A 20 4.66 5.30 9.18
C TYR A 20 4.34 3.82 8.95
N HIS A 21 3.13 3.49 8.48
CA HIS A 21 2.73 2.11 8.20
C HIS A 21 2.62 1.90 6.69
N LEU A 22 3.04 0.72 6.22
CA LEU A 22 2.83 0.33 4.82
C LEU A 22 1.34 0.25 4.52
N MET A 23 0.90 0.96 3.48
CA MET A 23 -0.49 1.01 3.06
C MET A 23 -0.60 1.17 1.54
N PRO A 24 -1.70 0.68 0.93
CA PRO A 24 -1.96 0.92 -0.48
C PRO A 24 -2.28 2.41 -0.71
N PRO A 25 -2.09 2.89 -1.95
CA PRO A 25 -2.51 4.24 -2.33
C PRO A 25 -4.02 4.50 -2.11
N LYS A 26 -4.86 3.45 -2.25
CA LYS A 26 -6.32 3.51 -2.05
C LYS A 26 -6.88 2.12 -1.69
N ASN A 27 -8.12 2.10 -1.21
CA ASN A 27 -8.93 0.91 -0.94
C ASN A 27 -8.30 -0.03 0.13
N TRP A 28 -8.62 -1.33 0.04
CA TRP A 28 -8.27 -2.35 1.02
C TRP A 28 -6.81 -2.80 0.93
N LEU A 29 -6.20 -2.95 2.11
CA LEU A 29 -4.96 -3.67 2.33
C LEU A 29 -5.32 -5.05 2.92
N ASN A 30 -4.96 -6.11 2.21
CA ASN A 30 -5.07 -7.48 2.71
C ASN A 30 -3.71 -7.98 3.22
N ASP A 31 -3.60 -9.29 3.46
CA ASP A 31 -2.45 -9.91 4.11
C ASP A 31 -1.10 -9.52 3.48
N PRO A 32 -0.13 -9.09 4.33
CA PRO A 32 1.26 -8.97 3.91
C PRO A 32 1.83 -10.31 3.44
N ASN A 33 2.59 -10.32 2.35
CA ASN A 33 3.22 -11.53 1.83
C ASN A 33 4.58 -11.25 1.14
N GLY A 34 5.35 -12.32 0.96
CA GLY A 34 6.60 -12.32 0.19
C GLY A 34 7.71 -11.37 0.68
N PRO A 35 8.01 -11.28 1.99
CA PRO A 35 9.14 -10.46 2.44
C PRO A 35 10.45 -10.98 1.81
N VAL A 36 11.16 -10.11 1.07
CA VAL A 36 12.40 -10.45 0.39
C VAL A 36 13.43 -9.34 0.60
N TYR A 37 14.68 -9.72 0.91
CA TYR A 37 15.82 -8.80 0.87
C TYR A 37 16.57 -8.99 -0.45
N TYR A 38 16.71 -7.91 -1.23
CA TYR A 38 17.40 -7.93 -2.52
C TYR A 38 18.04 -6.59 -2.85
N ASN A 39 19.33 -6.64 -3.26
CA ASN A 39 20.12 -5.49 -3.68
C ASN A 39 20.16 -4.32 -2.68
N GLY A 40 20.24 -4.61 -1.38
CA GLY A 40 20.27 -3.57 -0.34
C GLY A 40 18.90 -3.09 0.14
N TYR A 41 17.81 -3.64 -0.39
CA TYR A 41 16.45 -3.20 -0.07
C TYR A 41 15.60 -4.33 0.49
N TYR A 42 14.75 -3.99 1.45
CA TYR A 42 13.64 -4.83 1.90
C TYR A 42 12.42 -4.58 1.02
N HIS A 43 11.93 -5.64 0.40
CA HIS A 43 10.73 -5.63 -0.42
C HIS A 43 9.61 -6.32 0.36
N MET A 44 8.46 -5.67 0.44
CA MET A 44 7.26 -6.19 1.08
C MET A 44 6.10 -6.12 0.09
N PHE A 45 5.39 -7.23 -0.07
CA PHE A 45 4.21 -7.29 -0.93
C PHE A 45 2.96 -7.46 -0.08
N TYR A 46 1.82 -7.19 -0.71
CA TYR A 46 0.51 -7.36 -0.11
C TYR A 46 -0.48 -7.72 -1.21
N GLN A 47 -1.57 -8.40 -0.84
CA GLN A 47 -2.64 -8.67 -1.79
C GLN A 47 -3.39 -7.36 -2.10
N TYR A 48 -3.50 -7.03 -3.39
CA TYR A 48 -4.17 -5.82 -3.85
C TYR A 48 -5.27 -6.16 -4.84
N TYR A 49 -6.48 -5.69 -4.56
CA TYR A 49 -7.63 -5.83 -5.45
C TYR A 49 -8.06 -4.45 -5.97
N PRO A 50 -7.64 -4.05 -7.19
CA PRO A 50 -7.80 -2.68 -7.70
C PRO A 50 -9.25 -2.27 -7.99
N ASN A 51 -10.17 -3.24 -8.11
CA ASN A 51 -11.54 -3.02 -8.59
C ASN A 51 -12.61 -3.09 -7.48
N VAL A 52 -12.22 -3.10 -6.20
CA VAL A 52 -13.21 -2.99 -5.11
C VAL A 52 -13.76 -1.56 -5.13
N ILE A 53 -15.06 -1.42 -5.39
CA ILE A 53 -15.83 -0.20 -5.20
C ILE A 53 -16.24 -0.16 -3.71
N PRO A 54 -16.21 1.00 -3.01
CA PRO A 54 -16.37 1.06 -1.55
C PRO A 54 -17.75 0.67 -0.94
N SER A 55 -18.54 -0.22 -1.53
CA SER A 55 -19.88 -0.57 -1.02
C SER A 55 -20.32 -2.02 -1.22
N ASP A 56 -19.44 -2.91 -1.68
CA ASP A 56 -19.69 -4.37 -1.71
C ASP A 56 -18.92 -5.09 -0.60
#